data_AF-A0A2E7K094-F1
#
_entry.id   AF-A0A2E7K094-F1
#
_cell.length_a   1.000
_cell.length_b   1.000
_cell.length_c   1.000
_cell.angle_alpha   90.00
_cell.angle_beta   90.00
_cell.angle_gamma   90.00
#
_symmetry.space_group_name_H-M   'P 1'
#
loop_
_entity.id
_entity.type
_entity.pdbx_description
1 polymer ?
#
loop_
_entity_poly.entity_id
_entity_poly.type
_entity_poly.pdbx_seq_one_letter_code
_entity_poly.pdbx_strand_id
1 'polypeptide(L)'
;MACTVAVESVIGEHYQHQEDALADNEQEKDLRRTISKFRAEEQEHHDIGLEHDAENAPFYDLLSTAIKGGTHAAIWLAKRI
;
A
#
# COMPACT_ATOMS: atom_id res chain seq x y z
N MET A 1 -0.71 -14.19 2.12
CA MET A 1 -0.23 -14.08 3.52
C MET A 1 -0.79 -12.83 4.17
N ALA A 2 -1.24 -12.93 5.44
CA ALA A 2 -1.91 -11.85 6.16
C ALA A 2 -1.12 -10.54 6.30
N CYS A 3 0.17 -10.63 6.61
CA CYS A 3 1.02 -9.45 6.75
C CYS A 3 1.18 -8.69 5.44
N THR A 4 1.35 -9.40 4.31
CA THR A 4 1.48 -8.80 2.97
C THR A 4 0.21 -8.05 2.60
N VAL A 5 -0.97 -8.67 2.75
CA VAL A 5 -2.26 -8.02 2.46
C VAL A 5 -2.45 -6.73 3.28
N ALA A 6 -2.09 -6.76 4.57
CA ALA A 6 -2.21 -5.59 5.43
C ALA A 6 -1.26 -4.45 5.04
N VAL A 7 -0.01 -4.75 4.71
CA VAL A 7 0.98 -3.75 4.27
C VAL A 7 0.60 -3.18 2.90
N GLU A 8 0.32 -4.03 1.92
CA GLU A 8 0.03 -3.58 0.55
C GLU A 8 -1.25 -2.78 0.45
N SER A 9 -2.25 -3.04 1.31
CA SER A 9 -3.45 -2.20 1.40
C SER A 9 -3.11 -0.74 1.77
N VAL A 10 -2.15 -0.53 2.67
CA VAL A 10 -1.74 0.83 3.10
C VAL A 10 -0.81 1.48 2.09
N ILE A 11 0.10 0.72 1.50
CA ILE A 11 1.01 1.21 0.46
C ILE A 11 0.24 1.59 -0.81
N GLY A 12 -0.73 0.77 -1.23
CA GLY A 12 -1.61 1.06 -2.36
C GLY A 12 -2.42 2.34 -2.18
N GLU A 13 -3.00 2.56 -0.98
CA GLU A 13 -3.67 3.82 -0.64
C GLU A 13 -2.69 5.01 -0.68
N HIS A 14 -1.46 4.80 -0.19
CA HIS A 14 -0.45 5.84 -0.25
C HIS A 14 -0.08 6.23 -1.68
N TYR A 15 0.09 5.26 -2.58
CA TYR A 15 0.37 5.53 -3.99
C TYR A 15 -0.80 6.19 -4.70
N GLN A 16 -2.05 5.80 -4.43
CA GLN A 16 -3.24 6.51 -4.95
C GLN A 16 -3.21 7.99 -4.55
N HIS A 17 -2.93 8.30 -3.27
CA HIS A 17 -2.80 9.69 -2.83
C HIS A 17 -1.65 10.45 -3.53
N GLN A 18 -0.54 9.78 -3.86
CA GLN A 18 0.54 10.40 -4.64
C GLN A 18 0.13 10.64 -6.09
N GLU A 19 -0.58 9.71 -6.73
CA GLU A 19 -1.12 9.89 -8.08
C GLU A 19 -2.07 11.08 -8.14
N ASP A 20 -2.97 11.21 -7.15
CA ASP A 20 -3.93 12.31 -7.06
C ASP A 20 -3.22 13.66 -6.86
N ALA A 21 -2.19 13.70 -6.01
CA ALA A 21 -1.38 14.90 -5.80
C ALA A 21 -0.59 15.32 -7.05
N LEU A 22 -0.29 14.37 -7.94
CA LEU A 22 0.45 14.58 -9.19
C LEU A 22 -0.47 14.68 -10.42
N ALA A 23 -1.79 14.64 -10.25
CA ALA A 23 -2.74 14.60 -11.37
C ALA A 23 -2.60 15.81 -12.30
N ASP A 24 -2.39 17.00 -11.74
CA ASP A 24 -2.25 18.25 -12.48
C ASP A 24 -0.79 18.67 -12.73
N ASN A 25 0.19 17.89 -12.25
CA ASN A 25 1.60 18.21 -12.42
C ASN A 25 2.17 17.62 -13.72
N GLU A 26 2.00 18.37 -14.81
CA GLU A 26 2.49 17.99 -16.15
C GLU A 26 4.02 17.87 -16.24
N GLN A 27 4.77 18.44 -15.30
CA GLN A 27 6.24 18.35 -15.26
C GLN A 27 6.73 17.03 -14.63
N GLU A 28 5.88 16.34 -13.87
CA GLU A 28 6.22 15.10 -13.15
C GLU A 28 5.51 13.86 -13.70
N LYS A 29 5.14 13.88 -14.98
CA LYS A 29 4.45 12.75 -15.65
C LYS A 29 5.18 11.41 -15.53
N ASP A 30 6.51 11.42 -15.61
CA ASP A 30 7.31 10.19 -15.51
C ASP A 30 7.29 9.61 -14.09
N LEU A 31 7.28 10.49 -13.07
CA LEU A 31 7.12 10.08 -11.68
C LEU A 31 5.71 9.51 -11.45
N ARG A 32 4.67 10.17 -11.96
CA ARG A 32 3.28 9.67 -11.89
C ARG A 32 3.15 8.30 -12.56
N ARG A 33 3.78 8.09 -13.72
CA ARG A 33 3.78 6.79 -14.41
C ARG A 33 4.47 5.70 -13.58
N THR A 34 5.56 6.05 -12.92
CA THR A 34 6.31 5.12 -12.05
C THR A 34 5.47 4.71 -10.84
N ILE A 35 4.84 5.69 -10.17
CA ILE A 35 3.93 5.45 -9.05
C ILE A 35 2.76 4.57 -9.47
N SER A 36 2.17 4.82 -10.64
CA SER A 36 1.09 4.01 -11.20
C SER A 36 1.47 2.56 -11.42
N LYS A 37 2.69 2.33 -11.93
CA LYS A 37 3.24 0.98 -12.11
C LYS A 37 3.40 0.27 -10.76
N PHE A 38 4.00 0.93 -9.77
CA PHE A 38 4.18 0.33 -8.44
C PHE A 38 2.86 0.06 -7.74
N ARG A 39 1.87 0.96 -7.87
CA ARG A 39 0.53 0.73 -7.35
C ARG A 39 -0.12 -0.52 -7.96
N ALA A 40 0.03 -0.74 -9.26
CA ALA A 40 -0.49 -1.93 -9.93
C ALA A 40 0.21 -3.21 -9.45
N GLU A 41 1.52 -3.15 -9.21
CA GLU A 41 2.31 -4.27 -8.64
C GLU A 41 1.85 -4.60 -7.21
N GLU A 42 1.56 -3.61 -6.37
CA GLU A 42 1.04 -3.88 -5.02
C GLU A 42 -0.38 -4.46 -5.03
N GLN A 43 -1.20 -4.09 -6.01
CA GLN A 43 -2.52 -4.72 -6.17
C GLN A 43 -2.38 -6.21 -6.51
N GLU A 44 -1.44 -6.57 -7.40
CA GLU A 44 -1.15 -7.96 -7.74
C GLU A 44 -0.63 -8.74 -6.51
N HIS A 45 0.28 -8.13 -5.73
CA HIS A 45 0.76 -8.70 -4.47
C HIS A 45 -0.35 -8.89 -3.43
N HIS A 46 -1.26 -7.93 -3.33
CA HIS A 46 -2.41 -7.99 -2.42
C HIS A 46 -3.34 -9.15 -2.81
N ASP A 47 -3.66 -9.29 -4.09
CA ASP A 47 -4.57 -10.33 -4.60
C ASP A 47 -3.97 -11.74 -4.42
N ILE A 48 -2.68 -11.93 -4.72
CA ILE A 48 -1.94 -13.17 -4.40
C ILE A 48 -1.92 -13.40 -2.88
N GLY A 49 -1.79 -12.33 -2.11
CA GLY A 49 -1.82 -12.35 -0.66
C GLY A 49 -3.13 -12.89 -0.07
N LEU A 50 -4.26 -12.56 -0.70
CA LEU A 50 -5.59 -13.06 -0.35
C LEU A 50 -5.76 -14.53 -0.74
N GLU A 51 -5.34 -14.92 -1.94
CA GLU A 51 -5.43 -16.31 -2.42
C GLU A 51 -4.62 -17.30 -1.56
N HIS A 52 -3.52 -16.83 -0.95
CA HIS A 52 -2.71 -17.59 0.00
C HIS A 52 -3.23 -17.56 1.45
N ASP A 53 -4.54 -17.70 1.62
CA ASP A 53 -5.23 -18.06 2.86
C ASP A 53 -4.91 -17.14 4.07
N ALA A 54 -4.85 -15.83 3.81
CA ALA A 54 -4.63 -14.82 4.84
C ALA A 54 -5.72 -14.85 5.94
N GLU A 55 -6.95 -15.21 5.58
CA GLU A 55 -8.14 -15.16 6.45
C GLU A 55 -8.19 -16.29 7.49
N ASN A 56 -7.45 -17.39 7.30
CA ASN A 56 -7.41 -18.52 8.23
C ASN A 56 -6.42 -18.34 9.39
N ALA A 57 -5.71 -17.21 9.47
CA ALA A 57 -4.84 -16.91 10.60
C ALA A 57 -5.67 -16.51 11.83
N PRO A 58 -5.53 -17.20 13.00
CA PRO A 58 -6.19 -16.76 14.22
C PRO A 58 -5.74 -15.32 14.57
N PHE A 59 -6.70 -14.46 14.93
CA PHE A 59 -6.49 -13.03 15.19
C PHE A 59 -6.09 -12.18 13.96
N TYR A 60 -6.42 -12.61 12.74
CA TYR A 60 -6.15 -11.89 11.49
C TYR A 60 -6.48 -10.40 11.53
N ASP A 61 -7.67 -10.02 11.98
CA ASP A 61 -8.11 -8.62 12.00
C ASP A 61 -7.27 -7.75 12.94
N LEU A 62 -6.93 -8.29 14.12
CA LEU A 62 -6.12 -7.58 15.10
C LEU A 62 -4.69 -7.38 14.59
N LEU A 63 -4.10 -8.44 14.03
CA LEU A 63 -2.76 -8.38 13.47
C LEU A 63 -2.70 -7.44 12.26
N SER A 64 -3.69 -7.53 11.37
CA SER A 64 -3.81 -6.65 10.21
C SER A 64 -3.96 -5.19 10.64
N THR A 65 -4.79 -4.89 11.64
CA THR A 65 -4.94 -3.53 12.16
C THR A 65 -3.63 -3.00 12.75
N ALA A 66 -2.91 -3.82 13.52
CA ALA A 66 -1.61 -3.42 14.09
C ALA A 66 -0.56 -3.14 13.01
N ILE A 67 -0.49 -4.00 11.98
CA ILE A 67 0.43 -3.84 10.85
C ILE A 67 0.09 -2.58 10.06
N LYS A 68 -1.19 -2.38 9.73
CA LYS A 68 -1.64 -1.17 9.03
C LYS A 68 -1.25 0.10 9.80
N GLY A 69 -1.49 0.11 11.11
CA GLY A 69 -1.08 1.22 11.98
C GLY A 69 0.42 1.48 11.96
N GLY A 70 1.24 0.42 11.99
CA GLY A 70 2.70 0.53 11.87
C GLY A 70 3.15 1.09 10.52
N THR A 71 2.56 0.62 9.42
CA THR A 71 2.87 1.11 8.07
C THR A 71 2.49 2.58 7.89
N HIS A 72 1.32 3.00 8.37
CA HIS A 72 0.94 4.42 8.36
C HIS A 72 1.92 5.28 9.15
N ALA A 73 2.38 4.82 10.32
CA ALA A 73 3.36 5.54 11.12
C ALA A 73 4.72 5.67 10.40
N ALA A 74 5.17 4.61 9.73
CA ALA A 74 6.40 4.62 8.93
C ALA A 74 6.31 5.61 7.76
N ILE A 75 5.19 5.59 7.02
CA ILE A 75 4.94 6.54 5.92
C ILE A 75 4.91 7.98 6.45
N TRP A 76 4.23 8.21 7.56
CA TRP A 76 4.16 9.54 8.17
C TRP A 76 5.55 10.06 8.55
N LEU A 77 6.39 9.19 9.13
CA LEU A 77 7.76 9.54 9.49
C LEU A 77 8.59 9.86 8.24
N ALA A 78 8.49 9.02 7.20
CA ALA A 78 9.22 9.21 5.94
C ALA A 78 8.85 10.50 5.21
N LYS A 79 7.59 10.96 5.30
CA LYS A 79 7.15 12.24 4.73
C LYS A 79 7.71 13.47 5.44
N ARG A 80 8.24 13.32 6.66
CA ARG A 80 8.67 14.44 7.53
C ARG A 80 10.18 14.68 7.51
N ILE A 81 10.94 13.71 7.01
CA ILE A 81 12.40 13.79 6.80
C ILE A 81 12.63 14.30 5.39
#